data_AF-A0A1V5BMT3-F1
#
_entry.id   AF-A0A1V5BMT3-F1
#
_cell.length_a   1.000
_cell.length_b   1.000
_cell.length_c   1.000
_cell.angle_alpha   90.00
_cell.angle_beta   90.00
_cell.angle_gamma   90.00
#
_symmetry.space_group_name_H-M   'P 1'
#
loop_
_entity.id
_entity.type
_entity.pdbx_description
1 polymer ?
#
loop_
_entity_poly.entity_id
_entity_poly.type
_entity_poly.pdbx_seq_one_letter_code
_entity_poly.pdbx_strand_id
1 'polypeptide(L)'
;MPDVALPEAEQATIGKYGMLRHTYLKTHRRGLYAKLLLSGELYTHLAKVDLLAREMIQDIINQTSRKRNLPDKASRDGMGRRDE
;
A
#
# COMPACT_ATOMS: atom_id res chain seq x y z
N MET A 1 -4.46 7.21 41.98
CA MET A 1 -4.64 6.01 41.13
C MET A 1 -3.46 5.96 40.18
N PRO A 2 -2.91 4.78 39.83
CA PRO A 2 -1.85 4.70 38.83
C PRO A 2 -2.45 5.04 37.45
N ASP A 3 -1.79 5.94 36.73
CA ASP A 3 -2.17 6.29 35.36
C ASP A 3 -1.52 5.28 34.41
N VAL A 4 -2.32 4.44 33.76
CA VAL A 4 -1.83 3.40 32.86
C VAL A 4 -1.73 3.98 31.46
N ALA A 5 -0.68 4.77 31.24
CA ALA A 5 -0.29 5.23 29.92
C ALA A 5 0.07 4.00 29.05
N LEU A 6 -0.85 3.62 28.15
CA LEU A 6 -0.60 2.58 27.15
C LEU A 6 0.59 2.99 26.27
N PRO A 7 1.51 2.07 25.94
CA PRO A 7 2.69 2.40 25.16
C PRO A 7 2.31 2.93 23.78
N GLU A 8 2.86 4.08 23.41
CA GLU A 8 2.50 4.88 22.23
C GLU A 8 2.59 4.11 20.89
N ALA A 9 3.30 2.98 20.87
CA ALA A 9 3.35 2.01 19.79
C ALA A 9 1.97 1.44 19.36
N GLU A 10 0.96 1.44 20.23
CA GLU A 10 -0.41 0.98 19.86
C GLU A 10 -1.15 1.97 18.95
N GLN A 11 -0.65 3.21 18.78
CA GLN A 11 -1.33 4.27 18.02
C GLN A 11 -0.78 4.50 16.61
N ALA A 12 -0.09 3.53 16.02
CA ALA A 12 0.30 3.59 14.61
C ALA A 12 -0.96 3.63 13.71
N THR A 13 -1.30 4.81 13.21
CA THR A 13 -2.61 5.03 12.57
C THR A 13 -2.82 4.14 11.35
N ILE A 14 -3.92 3.37 11.37
CA ILE A 14 -4.29 2.47 10.27
C ILE A 14 -4.52 3.30 9.01
N GLY A 15 -3.75 2.99 7.96
CA GLY A 15 -3.76 3.72 6.71
C GLY A 15 -5.02 3.49 5.87
N LYS A 16 -5.07 4.20 4.73
CA LYS A 16 -6.22 4.25 3.82
C LYS A 16 -6.80 2.86 3.50
N TYR A 17 -5.94 1.88 3.23
CA TYR A 17 -6.39 0.56 2.78
C TYR A 17 -6.88 -0.31 3.95
N GLY A 18 -6.33 -0.12 5.15
CA GLY A 18 -6.85 -0.72 6.37
C GLY A 18 -8.20 -0.11 6.75
N MET A 19 -8.38 1.21 6.64
CA MET A 19 -9.66 1.85 6.88
C MET A 19 -10.75 1.45 5.86
N LEU A 20 -10.40 1.27 4.59
CA LEU A 20 -11.29 0.66 3.59
C LEU A 20 -11.69 -0.77 3.99
N ARG A 21 -10.73 -1.59 4.46
CA ARG A 21 -11.02 -2.95 4.95
C ARG A 21 -11.92 -2.94 6.19
N HIS A 22 -11.72 -2.00 7.11
CA HIS A 22 -12.52 -1.82 8.31
C HIS A 22 -13.99 -1.51 7.98
N THR A 23 -14.23 -0.55 7.08
CA THR A 23 -15.56 -0.22 6.58
C THR A 23 -16.22 -1.40 5.90
N TYR A 24 -15.50 -2.12 5.01
CA TYR A 24 -16.01 -3.34 4.36
C TYR A 24 -16.37 -4.44 5.37
N LEU A 25 -15.54 -4.68 6.39
CA LEU A 25 -15.81 -5.65 7.45
C LEU A 25 -17.10 -5.29 8.21
N LYS A 26 -17.28 -4.03 8.62
CA LYS A 26 -18.47 -3.57 9.36
C LYS A 26 -19.76 -3.58 8.55
N THR A 27 -19.69 -3.39 7.23
CA THR A 27 -20.86 -3.29 6.35
C THR A 27 -21.24 -4.63 5.72
N HIS A 28 -20.27 -5.36 5.16
CA HIS A 28 -20.52 -6.54 4.31
C HIS A 28 -20.13 -7.87 4.96
N ARG A 29 -19.32 -7.88 6.03
CA ARG A 29 -18.80 -9.11 6.67
C ARG A 29 -18.93 -9.06 8.20
N ARG A 30 -20.09 -8.63 8.70
CA ARG A 30 -20.37 -8.39 10.13
C ARG A 30 -19.97 -9.52 11.08
N GLY A 31 -20.16 -10.79 10.68
CA GLY A 31 -19.73 -11.95 11.48
C GLY A 31 -18.20 -12.08 11.61
N LEU A 32 -17.44 -11.81 10.54
CA LEU A 32 -15.97 -11.79 10.59
C LEU A 32 -15.45 -10.56 11.35
N TYR A 33 -16.12 -9.41 11.21
CA TYR A 33 -15.83 -8.23 12.04
C TYR A 33 -16.00 -8.53 13.53
N ALA A 34 -17.14 -9.14 13.91
CA ALA A 34 -17.40 -9.53 15.29
C ALA A 34 -16.37 -10.55 15.80
N LYS A 35 -16.01 -11.57 15.01
CA LYS A 35 -14.95 -12.52 15.38
C LYS A 35 -13.63 -11.81 15.68
N LEU A 36 -13.15 -10.98 14.74
CA LEU A 36 -11.86 -10.28 14.87
C LEU A 36 -11.86 -9.25 16.01
N LEU A 37 -13.00 -8.64 16.31
CA LEU A 37 -13.14 -7.72 17.44
C LEU A 37 -13.10 -8.48 18.78
N LEU A 38 -13.78 -9.62 18.86
CA LEU A 38 -13.83 -10.46 20.07
C LEU A 38 -12.52 -11.23 20.33
N SER A 39 -11.73 -11.53 19.30
CA SER A 39 -10.39 -12.12 19.45
C SER A 39 -9.28 -11.08 19.67
N GLY A 40 -9.58 -9.78 19.61
CA GLY A 40 -8.59 -8.69 19.64
C GLY A 40 -7.76 -8.54 18.35
N GLU A 41 -7.84 -9.49 17.42
CA GLU A 41 -7.04 -9.54 16.19
C GLU A 41 -7.39 -8.45 15.16
N LEU A 42 -8.49 -7.71 15.36
CA LEU A 42 -8.99 -6.72 14.39
C LEU A 42 -7.91 -5.73 13.95
N TYR A 43 -7.21 -5.09 14.89
CA TYR A 43 -6.18 -4.09 14.55
C TYR A 43 -5.06 -4.70 13.71
N THR A 44 -4.51 -5.84 14.14
CA THR A 44 -3.48 -6.61 13.42
C THR A 44 -3.93 -7.04 12.02
N HIS A 45 -5.19 -7.46 11.87
CA HIS A 45 -5.78 -7.78 10.56
C HIS A 45 -5.82 -6.54 9.64
N LEU A 46 -6.24 -5.39 10.16
CA LEU A 46 -6.31 -4.14 9.39
C LEU A 46 -4.92 -3.64 8.98
N ALA A 47 -3.95 -3.67 9.90
CA ALA A 47 -2.57 -3.28 9.65
C ALA A 47 -1.91 -4.16 8.58
N LYS A 48 -2.09 -5.49 8.67
CA LYS A 48 -1.58 -6.44 7.66
C LYS A 48 -2.20 -6.21 6.28
N VAL A 49 -3.51 -5.96 6.20
CA VAL A 49 -4.16 -5.66 4.92
C VAL A 49 -3.67 -4.34 4.33
N ASP A 50 -3.41 -3.31 5.15
CA ASP A 50 -2.90 -2.06 4.62
C ASP A 50 -1.45 -2.12 4.15
N LEU A 51 -0.58 -2.86 4.86
CA LEU A 51 0.80 -3.09 4.45
C LEU A 51 0.84 -3.76 3.07
N LEU A 52 0.17 -4.91 2.92
CA LEU A 52 0.10 -5.65 1.66
C LEU A 52 -0.45 -4.79 0.51
N ALA A 53 -1.49 -3.98 0.77
CA ALA A 53 -2.04 -3.08 -0.24
C ALA A 53 -1.06 -1.96 -0.64
N ARG A 54 -0.26 -1.45 0.30
CA ARG A 54 0.79 -0.45 0.02
C ARG A 54 1.95 -1.06 -0.77
N GLU A 55 2.40 -2.26 -0.42
CA GLU A 55 3.44 -3.01 -1.12
C GLU A 55 3.04 -3.29 -2.58
N MET A 56 1.86 -3.89 -2.81
CA MET A 56 1.33 -4.16 -4.15
C MET A 56 1.26 -2.90 -5.03
N ILE A 57 0.89 -1.76 -4.46
CA ILE A 57 0.81 -0.49 -5.19
C ILE A 57 2.20 0.05 -5.54
N GLN A 58 3.19 -0.06 -4.63
CA GLN A 58 4.57 0.30 -4.94
C GLN A 58 5.15 -0.58 -6.04
N ASP A 59 4.90 -1.89 -6.04
CA ASP A 59 5.33 -2.79 -7.10
C ASP A 59 4.71 -2.42 -8.47
N ILE A 60 3.42 -2.10 -8.50
CA ILE A 60 2.74 -1.64 -9.73
C ILE A 60 3.35 -0.32 -10.24
N ILE A 61 3.63 0.63 -9.35
CA ILE A 61 4.29 1.91 -9.68
C ILE A 61 5.71 1.68 -10.21
N ASN A 62 6.49 0.81 -9.56
CA ASN A 62 7.85 0.47 -9.96
C ASN A 62 7.90 -0.23 -11.32
N GLN A 63 7.04 -1.21 -11.56
CA GLN A 63 6.92 -1.89 -12.86
C GLN A 63 6.47 -0.94 -13.97
N THR A 64 5.49 -0.08 -13.69
CA THR A 64 4.97 0.90 -14.66
C THR A 64 6.04 1.95 -15.00
N SER A 65 6.77 2.45 -14.01
CA SER A 65 7.86 3.41 -14.20
C SER A 65 9.00 2.81 -15.04
N ARG A 66 9.45 1.58 -14.72
CA ARG A 66 10.48 0.87 -15.51
C ARG A 66 10.04 0.66 -16.97
N LYS A 67 8.77 0.34 -17.22
CA LYS A 67 8.19 0.22 -18.57
C LYS A 67 8.01 1.56 -19.30
N ARG A 68 8.06 2.69 -18.59
CA ARG A 68 7.92 4.05 -19.15
C ARG A 68 9.25 4.81 -19.25
N ASN A 69 10.38 4.15 -18.98
CA ASN A 69 11.67 4.57 -19.51
C ASN A 69 11.69 4.23 -21.00
N LEU A 70 11.11 5.13 -21.82
CA LEU A 70 11.16 5.03 -23.29
C LEU A 70 12.64 5.00 -23.75
N PRO A 71 12.94 4.35 -24.89
CA PRO A 71 14.27 4.47 -25.50
C PRO A 71 14.58 5.95 -25.77
N ASP A 72 15.78 6.36 -25.38
CA ASP A 72 16.27 7.73 -25.58
C ASP A 72 16.21 8.09 -27.07
N LYS A 73 15.72 9.29 -27.38
CA LYS A 73 15.61 9.78 -28.76
C LYS A 73 16.95 10.23 -29.35
N ALA A 74 18.02 10.24 -28.56
CA ALA A 74 19.38 10.53 -29.00
C ALA A 74 19.90 9.61 -30.15
N SER A 75 19.33 8.42 -30.36
CA SER A 75 19.84 7.45 -31.35
C SER A 75 19.30 7.61 -32.79
N ARG A 76 18.79 8.79 -33.20
CA ARG A 76 18.27 9.00 -34.57
C ARG A 76 18.80 10.21 -35.34
N ASP A 77 19.92 10.79 -34.92
CA ASP A 77 20.63 11.80 -35.73
C ASP A 77 22.14 11.52 -35.70
N GLY A 78 22.61 10.73 -36.67
CA GLY A 78 23.95 10.12 -36.57
C GLY A 78 24.40 9.20 -37.71
N MET A 79 23.81 9.29 -38.92
CA MET A 79 24.36 8.58 -40.09
C MET A 79 24.01 9.31 -41.40
N GLY A 80 24.88 10.24 -41.82
CA GLY A 80 24.64 11.12 -42.97
C GLY A 80 25.91 11.65 -43.66
N ARG A 81 27.03 10.90 -43.62
CA ARG A 81 28.24 11.28 -44.37
C ARG A 81 28.11 10.93 -45.86
N ARG A 82 28.25 11.94 -46.71
CA ARG A 82 29.21 11.99 -47.85
C ARG A 82 29.16 13.34 -48.55
N ASP A 83 30.22 14.11 -48.39
CA ASP A 83 31.18 14.42 -49.46
C ASP A 83 30.60 14.62 -50.88
N GLU A 84 30.37 15.87 -51.28
CA GLU A 84 30.97 16.54 -52.47
C GLU A 84 30.75 18.07 -52.41
#